data_AF-A0A7X8EZU6-F1
#
_entry.id   AF-A0A7X8EZU6-F1
#
_cell.length_a   1.000
_cell.length_b   1.000
_cell.length_c   1.000
_cell.angle_alpha   90.00
_cell.angle_beta   90.00
_cell.angle_gamma   90.00
#
_symmetry.space_group_name_H-M   'P 1'
#
loop_
_entity.id
_entity.type
_entity.pdbx_description
1 polymer ?
#
loop_
_entity_poly.entity_id
_entity_poly.type
_entity_poly.pdbx_seq_one_letter_code
_entity_poly.pdbx_strand_id
1 'polypeptide(L)'
;MKNKTMKNLTRNHFGFSLIETMLAAGILGVGLVLIAMVFPVGIKLTSVATERTVGAIAADEAFAKIKLWGFPRTWPTLTNQTCADYRELLNTQYAGYPGWSIKDISWSEFLYPSDDNIGQPRVYHWSALCRALDDKQVQITVFVTRKVAENIQFRSTINSGVGPLPGSLQAWPSPVVVSLKYDGTPRELKIDVLLWGDEHEFLSGGMVLLEDRTGRLYTIEQVRDSDGDGQRETLVLSQPWQWPGYELNPDAPPAAAQTNLRFWVVPPGIGSSRNPVIAVRQKVMRID
;
A
#
# COMPACT_ATOMS: atom_id res chain seq x y z
N MET A 1 -47.31 13.36 78.95
CA MET A 1 -47.57 14.01 77.63
C MET A 1 -46.23 14.37 77.00
N LYS A 2 -45.96 13.82 75.81
CA LYS A 2 -44.77 14.10 74.99
C LYS A 2 -44.86 15.52 74.43
N ASN A 3 -43.77 16.29 74.48
CA ASN A 3 -43.57 17.37 73.53
C ASN A 3 -42.15 17.31 72.97
N LYS A 4 -42.06 16.78 71.74
CA LYS A 4 -40.84 16.63 70.96
C LYS A 4 -40.70 17.89 70.12
N THR A 5 -39.95 18.87 70.59
CA THR A 5 -39.67 20.09 69.83
C THR A 5 -38.69 19.74 68.70
N MET A 6 -39.19 19.77 67.47
CA MET A 6 -38.40 19.57 66.24
C MET A 6 -37.29 20.62 66.16
N LYS A 7 -36.03 20.19 66.20
CA LYS A 7 -34.90 21.00 65.76
C LYS A 7 -34.97 21.09 64.23
N ASN A 8 -35.43 22.23 63.72
CA ASN A 8 -35.25 22.58 62.31
C ASN A 8 -33.74 22.76 62.08
N LEU A 9 -33.11 21.77 61.46
CA LEU A 9 -31.78 21.93 60.86
C LEU A 9 -31.98 22.79 59.61
N THR A 10 -31.81 24.10 59.74
CA THR A 10 -31.62 24.99 58.59
C THR A 10 -30.37 24.53 57.86
N ARG A 11 -30.60 23.85 56.73
CA ARG A 11 -29.56 23.45 55.78
C ARG A 11 -29.06 24.72 55.11
N ASN A 12 -27.98 25.30 55.62
CA ASN A 12 -27.32 26.43 54.99
C ASN A 12 -26.74 25.95 53.65
N HIS A 13 -27.40 26.32 52.55
CA HIS A 13 -26.82 26.20 51.22
C HIS A 13 -25.79 27.32 51.08
N PHE A 14 -24.53 27.03 51.38
CA PHE A 14 -23.43 27.90 51.01
C PHE A 14 -23.32 27.87 49.48
N GLY A 15 -23.58 29.01 48.82
CA GLY A 15 -23.29 29.18 47.41
C GLY A 15 -21.77 29.10 47.17
N PHE A 16 -21.37 28.52 46.04
CA PHE A 16 -19.96 28.43 45.64
C PHE A 16 -19.33 29.82 45.56
N SER A 17 -18.09 29.95 46.05
CA SER A 17 -17.31 31.18 45.88
C SER A 17 -16.97 31.40 44.40
N LEU A 18 -16.86 32.66 43.98
CA LEU A 18 -16.45 33.03 42.61
C LEU A 18 -15.11 32.38 42.24
N ILE A 19 -14.16 32.37 43.19
CA ILE A 19 -12.81 31.77 43.00
C ILE A 19 -12.90 30.27 42.78
N GLU A 20 -13.77 29.57 43.53
CA GLU A 20 -13.96 28.13 43.40
C GLU A 20 -14.58 27.78 42.04
N THR A 21 -15.56 28.57 41.59
CA THR A 21 -16.16 28.43 40.26
C THR A 21 -15.13 28.69 39.14
N MET A 22 -14.28 29.72 39.29
CA MET A 22 -13.21 30.02 38.32
C MET A 22 -12.14 28.93 38.30
N LEU A 23 -11.78 28.37 39.45
CA LEU A 23 -10.83 27.27 39.55
C LEU A 23 -11.40 26.00 38.92
N ALA A 24 -12.67 25.68 39.20
CA ALA A 24 -13.37 24.56 38.57
C ALA A 24 -13.45 24.71 37.04
N ALA A 25 -13.79 25.91 36.55
CA ALA A 25 -13.79 26.21 35.12
C ALA A 25 -12.40 26.10 34.50
N GLY A 26 -11.35 26.51 35.21
CA GLY A 26 -9.95 26.37 34.78
C GLY A 26 -9.52 24.92 34.64
N ILE A 27 -9.80 24.08 35.65
CA ILE A 27 -9.50 22.63 35.59
C ILE A 27 -10.30 21.96 34.46
N LEU A 28 -11.58 22.31 34.31
CA LEU A 28 -12.43 21.80 33.23
C LEU A 28 -11.85 22.18 31.86
N GLY A 29 -11.44 23.44 31.68
CA GLY A 29 -10.83 23.94 30.46
C GLY A 29 -9.54 23.17 30.10
N VAL A 30 -8.65 22.98 31.06
CA VAL A 30 -7.42 22.19 30.86
C VAL A 30 -7.77 20.74 30.52
N GLY A 31 -8.76 20.14 31.19
CA GLY A 31 -9.23 18.78 30.89
C GLY A 31 -9.73 18.63 29.44
N LEU A 32 -10.54 19.58 28.95
CA LEU A 32 -11.03 19.56 27.58
C LEU A 32 -9.91 19.68 26.55
N VAL A 33 -8.91 20.54 26.81
CA VAL A 33 -7.74 20.69 25.93
C VAL A 33 -6.94 19.39 25.85
N LEU A 34 -6.70 18.72 26.99
CA LEU A 34 -6.00 17.44 27.01
C LEU A 34 -6.76 16.35 26.22
N ILE A 35 -8.08 16.27 26.37
CA ILE A 35 -8.91 15.33 25.60
C ILE A 35 -8.83 15.65 24.10
N ALA A 36 -8.93 16.92 23.73
CA ALA A 36 -8.84 17.35 22.33
C ALA A 36 -7.49 17.02 21.69
N MET A 37 -6.40 17.02 22.46
CA MET A 37 -5.08 16.64 21.97
C MET A 37 -4.90 15.13 21.83
N VAL A 38 -5.38 14.34 22.80
CA VAL A 38 -5.14 12.88 22.84
C VAL A 38 -6.07 12.12 21.89
N PHE A 39 -7.31 12.58 21.73
CA PHE A 39 -8.33 11.85 20.99
C PHE A 39 -7.96 11.60 19.50
N PRO A 40 -7.48 12.60 18.71
CA PRO A 40 -7.08 12.37 17.33
C PRO A 40 -5.89 11.41 17.20
N VAL A 41 -4.94 11.48 18.14
CA VAL A 41 -3.77 10.59 18.19
C VAL A 41 -4.23 9.15 18.44
N GLY A 42 -5.14 8.94 19.40
CA GLY A 42 -5.74 7.65 19.69
C GLY A 42 -6.42 7.03 18.47
N ILE A 43 -7.24 7.80 17.75
CA ILE A 43 -7.89 7.35 16.51
C ILE A 43 -6.85 6.95 15.46
N LYS A 44 -5.84 7.78 15.22
CA LYS A 44 -4.80 7.51 14.21
C LYS A 44 -4.02 6.25 14.54
N LEU A 45 -3.57 6.09 15.78
CA LEU A 45 -2.81 4.91 16.21
C LEU A 45 -3.66 3.64 16.16
N THR A 46 -4.93 3.73 16.55
CA THR A 46 -5.87 2.60 16.46
C THR A 46 -6.08 2.20 15.01
N SER A 47 -6.31 3.15 14.11
CA SER A 47 -6.44 2.88 12.67
C SER A 47 -5.20 2.21 12.09
N VAL A 48 -4.00 2.68 12.42
CA VAL A 48 -2.74 2.07 11.95
C VAL A 48 -2.55 0.66 12.52
N ALA A 49 -2.90 0.43 13.78
CA ALA A 49 -2.83 -0.89 14.39
C ALA A 49 -3.81 -1.88 13.73
N THR A 50 -5.04 -1.45 13.47
CA THR A 50 -6.04 -2.24 12.73
C THR A 50 -5.57 -2.55 11.31
N GLU A 51 -5.01 -1.57 10.60
CA GLU A 51 -4.51 -1.80 9.24
C GLU A 51 -3.33 -2.77 9.19
N ARG A 52 -2.43 -2.74 10.17
CA ARG A 52 -1.31 -3.69 10.25
C ARG A 52 -1.78 -5.12 10.50
N THR A 53 -2.81 -5.30 11.32
CA THR A 53 -3.37 -6.62 11.63
C THR A 53 -4.19 -7.14 10.45
N VAL A 54 -5.10 -6.34 9.90
CA VAL A 54 -5.88 -6.70 8.70
C VAL A 54 -4.97 -6.94 7.50
N GLY A 55 -3.98 -6.10 7.29
CA GLY A 55 -3.03 -6.24 6.18
C GLY A 55 -2.22 -7.55 6.25
N ALA A 56 -1.91 -8.04 7.44
CA ALA A 56 -1.27 -9.35 7.59
C ALA A 56 -2.25 -10.49 7.27
N ILE A 57 -3.47 -10.45 7.81
CA ILE A 57 -4.49 -11.49 7.61
C ILE A 57 -4.91 -11.58 6.14
N ALA A 58 -5.19 -10.43 5.52
CA ALA A 58 -5.58 -10.37 4.10
C ALA A 58 -4.45 -10.85 3.18
N ALA A 59 -3.18 -10.61 3.54
CA ALA A 59 -2.05 -11.13 2.78
C ALA A 59 -1.92 -12.66 2.92
N ASP A 60 -2.10 -13.20 4.12
CA ASP A 60 -2.08 -14.66 4.34
C ASP A 60 -3.23 -15.35 3.59
N GLU A 61 -4.40 -14.73 3.56
CA GLU A 61 -5.52 -15.20 2.77
C GLU A 61 -5.22 -15.14 1.26
N ALA A 62 -4.67 -14.02 0.76
CA ALA A 62 -4.25 -13.90 -0.63
C ALA A 62 -3.27 -15.01 -1.02
N PHE A 63 -2.27 -15.29 -0.17
CA PHE A 63 -1.34 -16.40 -0.41
C PHE A 63 -2.04 -17.77 -0.44
N ALA A 64 -3.04 -17.99 0.42
CA ALA A 64 -3.84 -19.20 0.40
C ALA A 64 -4.67 -19.32 -0.89
N LYS A 65 -5.29 -18.23 -1.34
CA LYS A 65 -6.04 -18.17 -2.61
C LYS A 65 -5.12 -18.43 -3.81
N ILE A 66 -3.94 -17.82 -3.86
CA ILE A 66 -2.96 -18.06 -4.93
C ILE A 66 -2.52 -19.53 -4.94
N LYS A 67 -2.30 -20.14 -3.77
CA LYS A 67 -1.97 -21.57 -3.69
C LYS A 67 -3.13 -22.46 -4.16
N LEU A 68 -4.37 -22.07 -3.91
CA LEU A 68 -5.57 -22.82 -4.31
C LEU A 68 -5.83 -22.72 -5.82
N TRP A 69 -5.77 -21.51 -6.37
CA TRP A 69 -6.01 -21.25 -7.79
C TRP A 69 -4.83 -21.68 -8.67
N GLY A 70 -3.62 -21.67 -8.10
CA GLY A 70 -2.41 -22.17 -8.74
C GLY A 70 -1.85 -21.24 -9.81
N PHE A 71 -0.97 -21.81 -10.63
CA PHE A 71 -0.23 -21.13 -11.70
C PHE A 71 -0.27 -21.92 -13.01
N PRO A 72 -0.08 -21.25 -14.16
CA PRO A 72 -0.18 -21.92 -15.44
C PRO A 72 0.88 -23.00 -15.58
N ARG A 73 0.46 -24.17 -16.07
CA ARG A 73 1.32 -25.35 -16.23
C ARG A 73 2.55 -25.03 -17.07
N THR A 74 2.36 -24.23 -18.10
CA THR A 74 3.42 -23.51 -18.79
C THR A 74 3.35 -22.08 -18.33
N TRP A 75 4.23 -21.71 -17.40
CA TRP A 75 4.52 -20.31 -17.16
C TRP A 75 4.78 -19.65 -18.52
N PRO A 76 4.28 -18.43 -18.75
CA PRO A 76 4.89 -17.58 -19.75
C PRO A 76 6.38 -17.71 -19.52
N THR A 77 7.12 -18.24 -20.48
CA THR A 77 8.58 -18.12 -20.49
C THR A 77 8.81 -16.62 -20.65
N LEU A 78 8.64 -15.87 -19.56
CA LEU A 78 9.19 -14.55 -19.39
C LEU A 78 10.67 -14.83 -19.41
N THR A 79 11.21 -14.77 -20.62
CA THR A 79 12.59 -14.95 -20.99
C THR A 79 13.55 -14.05 -20.19
N ASN A 80 13.05 -13.24 -19.24
CA ASN A 80 13.75 -12.15 -18.56
C ASN A 80 13.52 -12.01 -17.04
N GLN A 81 12.99 -13.00 -16.31
CA GLN A 81 12.84 -12.94 -14.83
C GLN A 81 12.04 -11.74 -14.30
N THR A 82 11.09 -11.20 -15.08
CA THR A 82 10.30 -10.01 -14.69
C THR A 82 9.08 -10.38 -13.84
N CYS A 83 8.54 -9.41 -13.10
CA CYS A 83 7.30 -9.57 -12.37
C CYS A 83 6.10 -9.47 -13.33
N ALA A 84 5.03 -10.22 -13.03
CA ALA A 84 3.76 -10.16 -13.74
C ALA A 84 2.60 -10.03 -12.75
N ASP A 85 1.55 -9.29 -13.12
CA ASP A 85 0.33 -9.20 -12.32
C ASP A 85 -0.39 -10.55 -12.33
N TYR A 86 -0.64 -11.11 -11.14
CA TYR A 86 -1.32 -12.39 -10.99
C TYR A 86 -2.73 -12.40 -11.59
N ARG A 87 -3.47 -11.28 -11.50
CA ARG A 87 -4.78 -11.14 -12.14
C ARG A 87 -4.65 -11.22 -13.65
N GLU A 88 -3.60 -10.64 -14.23
CA GLU A 88 -3.32 -10.75 -15.65
C GLU A 88 -2.95 -12.19 -16.01
N LEU A 89 -2.10 -12.86 -15.22
CA LEU A 89 -1.74 -14.27 -15.43
C LEU A 89 -2.95 -15.21 -15.43
N LEU A 90 -3.93 -14.99 -14.55
CA LEU A 90 -5.15 -15.80 -14.48
C LEU A 90 -6.08 -15.58 -15.69
N ASN A 91 -6.14 -14.34 -16.20
CA ASN A 91 -7.05 -13.92 -17.26
C ASN A 91 -6.44 -13.95 -18.67
N THR A 92 -5.12 -14.15 -18.79
CA THR A 92 -4.45 -14.24 -20.08
C THR A 92 -4.72 -15.62 -20.69
N GLN A 93 -5.62 -15.64 -21.67
CA GLN A 93 -5.79 -16.79 -22.54
C GLN A 93 -4.54 -16.92 -23.42
N TYR A 94 -3.57 -17.75 -23.02
CA TYR A 94 -2.43 -18.08 -23.87
C TYR A 94 -2.93 -18.78 -25.14
N ALA A 95 -2.78 -18.12 -26.29
CA ALA A 95 -3.10 -18.67 -27.60
C ALA A 95 -2.21 -19.89 -27.88
N GLY A 96 -2.71 -21.09 -27.57
CA GLY A 96 -1.98 -22.35 -27.77
C GLY A 96 -2.29 -23.44 -26.74
N TYR A 97 -2.86 -23.09 -25.58
CA TYR A 97 -3.18 -24.07 -24.53
C TYR A 97 -4.67 -24.00 -24.15
N PRO A 98 -5.53 -24.85 -24.75
CA PRO A 98 -6.91 -24.97 -24.32
C PRO A 98 -6.96 -25.73 -22.99
N GLY A 99 -7.26 -25.05 -21.88
CA GLY A 99 -7.68 -25.74 -20.65
C GLY A 99 -7.21 -25.20 -19.31
N TRP A 100 -6.36 -24.17 -19.24
CA TRP A 100 -5.99 -23.56 -17.97
C TRP A 100 -6.08 -22.05 -18.06
N SER A 101 -7.30 -21.54 -18.06
CA SER A 101 -7.61 -20.19 -17.62
C SER A 101 -8.79 -20.38 -16.68
N ILE A 102 -8.67 -19.92 -15.43
CA ILE A 102 -9.86 -19.61 -14.65
C ILE A 102 -10.38 -18.32 -15.25
N LYS A 103 -10.87 -18.44 -16.49
CA LYS A 103 -11.58 -17.39 -17.19
C LYS A 103 -12.76 -17.10 -16.28
N ASP A 104 -12.77 -15.91 -15.69
CA ASP A 104 -13.83 -15.41 -14.82
C ASP A 104 -13.61 -15.52 -13.29
N ILE A 105 -12.37 -15.39 -12.78
CA ILE A 105 -12.20 -14.95 -11.38
C ILE A 105 -12.70 -13.51 -11.27
N SER A 106 -13.83 -13.35 -10.60
CA SER A 106 -14.45 -12.05 -10.35
C SER A 106 -13.52 -11.13 -9.56
N TRP A 107 -13.59 -9.83 -9.85
CA TRP A 107 -12.92 -8.77 -9.09
C TRP A 107 -13.24 -8.81 -7.58
N SER A 108 -14.39 -9.36 -7.21
CA SER A 108 -14.80 -9.53 -5.81
C SER A 108 -13.92 -10.52 -5.04
N GLU A 109 -13.25 -11.45 -5.71
CA GLU A 109 -12.37 -12.43 -5.06
C GLU A 109 -11.07 -11.81 -4.52
N PHE A 110 -10.74 -10.63 -5.00
CA PHE A 110 -9.59 -9.86 -4.54
C PHE A 110 -9.94 -8.91 -3.39
N LEU A 111 -11.20 -8.90 -2.93
CA LEU A 111 -11.66 -8.06 -1.82
C LEU A 111 -11.52 -8.77 -0.49
N TYR A 112 -11.31 -7.99 0.57
CA TYR A 112 -11.29 -8.45 1.94
C TYR A 112 -12.26 -7.61 2.82
N PRO A 113 -13.04 -8.24 3.71
CA PRO A 113 -13.14 -9.69 3.96
C PRO A 113 -13.74 -10.47 2.77
N SER A 114 -13.31 -11.71 2.57
CA SER A 114 -13.83 -12.54 1.47
C SER A 114 -15.25 -13.04 1.67
N ASP A 115 -15.77 -13.05 2.90
CA ASP A 115 -17.15 -13.45 3.15
C ASP A 115 -18.11 -12.26 2.96
N ASP A 116 -18.99 -12.38 1.96
CA ASP A 116 -20.04 -11.42 1.64
C ASP A 116 -21.15 -11.37 2.71
N ASN A 117 -21.27 -12.41 3.55
CA ASN A 117 -22.39 -12.55 4.48
C ASN A 117 -22.17 -11.87 5.84
N ILE A 118 -21.00 -11.28 6.07
CA ILE A 118 -20.64 -10.69 7.38
C ILE A 118 -21.31 -9.32 7.60
N GLY A 119 -22.01 -8.77 6.58
CA GLY A 119 -22.66 -7.46 6.68
C GLY A 119 -21.67 -6.30 6.91
N GLN A 120 -20.37 -6.56 6.75
CA GLN A 120 -19.31 -5.57 6.83
C GLN A 120 -18.92 -5.11 5.42
N PRO A 121 -18.67 -3.79 5.22
CA PRO A 121 -18.23 -3.31 3.93
C PRO A 121 -16.84 -3.86 3.62
N ARG A 122 -16.68 -4.40 2.40
CA ARG A 122 -15.38 -4.74 1.82
C ARG A 122 -14.63 -3.46 1.49
N VAL A 123 -13.73 -3.05 2.37
CA VAL A 123 -12.94 -1.81 2.23
C VAL A 123 -11.49 -2.06 1.85
N TYR A 124 -11.07 -3.33 1.83
CA TYR A 124 -9.71 -3.74 1.50
C TYR A 124 -9.70 -4.56 0.21
N HIS A 125 -8.59 -4.47 -0.49
CA HIS A 125 -8.33 -5.20 -1.72
C HIS A 125 -6.90 -5.74 -1.68
N TRP A 126 -6.64 -6.85 -2.34
CA TRP A 126 -5.29 -7.38 -2.49
C TRP A 126 -4.97 -7.61 -3.97
N SER A 127 -3.71 -7.41 -4.31
CA SER A 127 -3.15 -7.67 -5.63
C SER A 127 -1.80 -8.34 -5.47
N ALA A 128 -1.40 -9.14 -6.44
CA ALA A 128 -0.16 -9.90 -6.34
C ALA A 128 0.68 -9.74 -7.60
N LEU A 129 1.97 -9.53 -7.40
CA LEU A 129 2.98 -9.60 -8.44
C LEU A 129 3.76 -10.90 -8.27
N CYS A 130 3.88 -11.65 -9.36
CA CYS A 130 4.51 -12.96 -9.38
C CYS A 130 5.74 -12.94 -10.27
N ARG A 131 6.83 -13.54 -9.79
CA ARG A 131 8.11 -13.64 -10.51
C ARG A 131 8.63 -15.07 -10.42
N ALA A 132 8.93 -15.68 -11.56
CA ALA A 132 9.56 -17.00 -11.59
C ALA A 132 11.00 -16.92 -11.09
N LEU A 133 11.36 -17.79 -10.15
CA LEU A 133 12.74 -17.97 -9.67
C LEU A 133 13.41 -19.13 -10.41
N ASP A 134 12.69 -20.25 -10.51
CA ASP A 134 13.06 -21.46 -11.21
C ASP A 134 11.77 -22.13 -11.75
N ASP A 135 11.90 -23.31 -12.38
CA ASP A 135 10.77 -24.05 -12.97
C ASP A 135 9.69 -24.50 -11.95
N LYS A 136 10.01 -24.45 -10.66
CA LYS A 136 9.21 -24.97 -9.54
C LYS A 136 9.01 -23.95 -8.44
N GLN A 137 9.55 -22.74 -8.53
CA GLN A 137 9.52 -21.73 -7.47
C GLN A 137 9.16 -20.37 -8.02
N VAL A 138 8.26 -19.72 -7.29
CA VAL A 138 7.77 -18.38 -7.64
C VAL A 138 7.84 -17.52 -6.41
N GLN A 139 8.43 -16.35 -6.60
CA GLN A 139 8.34 -15.26 -5.65
C GLN A 139 7.02 -14.52 -5.88
N ILE A 140 6.21 -14.43 -4.83
CA ILE A 140 4.93 -13.75 -4.86
C ILE A 140 5.01 -12.56 -3.90
N THR A 141 4.69 -11.39 -4.41
CA THR A 141 4.60 -10.15 -3.64
C THR A 141 3.15 -9.70 -3.61
N VAL A 142 2.51 -9.78 -2.45
CA VAL A 142 1.13 -9.34 -2.24
C VAL A 142 1.13 -7.91 -1.70
N PHE A 143 0.38 -7.04 -2.36
CA PHE A 143 0.04 -5.70 -1.92
C PHE A 143 -1.39 -5.73 -1.39
N VAL A 144 -1.56 -5.41 -0.11
CA VAL A 144 -2.88 -5.18 0.48
C VAL A 144 -3.12 -3.68 0.51
N THR A 145 -4.25 -3.28 -0.05
CA THR A 145 -4.63 -1.88 -0.25
C THR A 145 -6.00 -1.62 0.38
N ARG A 146 -6.27 -0.35 0.69
CA ARG A 146 -7.57 0.12 1.18
C ARG A 146 -8.19 1.07 0.16
N LYS A 147 -9.53 1.05 0.07
CA LYS A 147 -10.25 2.10 -0.67
C LYS A 147 -10.12 3.41 0.09
N VAL A 148 -9.71 4.47 -0.60
CA VAL A 148 -9.53 5.81 0.01
C VAL A 148 -10.86 6.57 0.09
N ALA A 149 -11.70 6.47 -0.94
CA ALA A 149 -13.05 7.02 -1.00
C ALA A 149 -13.89 6.30 -2.07
N GLU A 150 -15.22 6.41 -2.04
CA GLU A 150 -16.11 5.62 -2.90
C GLU A 150 -15.98 5.89 -4.41
N ASN A 151 -15.67 7.14 -4.80
CA ASN A 151 -15.64 7.59 -6.19
C ASN A 151 -14.23 7.93 -6.71
N ILE A 152 -13.19 7.53 -5.98
CA ILE A 152 -11.82 7.71 -6.42
C ILE A 152 -11.44 6.61 -7.42
N GLN A 153 -10.82 7.01 -8.52
CA GLN A 153 -10.27 6.11 -9.52
C GLN A 153 -8.75 6.00 -9.38
N PHE A 154 -8.21 4.88 -9.83
CA PHE A 154 -6.79 4.58 -9.80
C PHE A 154 -6.29 4.30 -11.21
N ARG A 155 -5.02 4.62 -11.44
CA ARG A 155 -4.32 4.28 -12.68
C ARG A 155 -4.15 2.77 -12.79
N SER A 156 -4.09 2.28 -14.02
CA SER A 156 -3.81 0.88 -14.34
C SER A 156 -2.81 0.84 -15.48
N THR A 157 -1.96 -0.19 -15.50
CA THR A 157 -1.01 -0.46 -16.58
C THR A 157 -1.47 -1.69 -17.35
N ILE A 158 -1.30 -1.66 -18.67
CA ILE A 158 -1.42 -2.85 -19.52
C ILE A 158 -0.01 -3.23 -19.96
N ASN A 159 0.35 -4.51 -19.81
CA ASN A 159 1.58 -5.04 -20.39
C ASN A 159 1.34 -5.34 -21.88
N SER A 160 1.72 -4.41 -22.75
CA SER A 160 1.90 -4.73 -24.16
C SER A 160 3.30 -5.33 -24.32
N GLY A 161 3.50 -6.31 -25.22
CA GLY A 161 4.84 -6.89 -25.46
C GLY A 161 5.94 -5.89 -25.90
N VAL A 162 5.63 -4.59 -25.96
CA VAL A 162 6.49 -3.46 -26.28
C VAL A 162 6.82 -2.60 -25.05
N GLY A 163 6.26 -2.92 -23.88
CA GLY A 163 6.46 -2.20 -22.63
C GLY A 163 5.16 -1.86 -21.89
N PRO A 164 5.25 -1.31 -20.67
CA PRO A 164 4.09 -0.86 -19.92
C PRO A 164 3.44 0.31 -20.65
N LEU A 165 2.15 0.19 -20.94
CA LEU A 165 1.36 1.27 -21.51
C LEU A 165 0.32 1.75 -20.50
N PRO A 166 0.01 3.06 -20.50
CA PRO A 166 -1.10 3.58 -19.71
C PRO A 166 -2.41 2.87 -20.11
N GLY A 167 -3.06 2.25 -19.12
CA GLY A 167 -4.33 1.55 -19.27
C GLY A 167 -5.55 2.40 -18.90
N SER A 168 -6.72 1.75 -18.85
CA SER A 168 -7.97 2.34 -18.36
C SER A 168 -7.90 2.63 -16.84
N LEU A 169 -8.87 3.39 -16.34
CA LEU A 169 -9.02 3.62 -14.90
C LEU A 169 -9.67 2.40 -14.23
N GLN A 170 -9.29 2.16 -12.97
CA GLN A 170 -9.85 1.09 -12.14
C GLN A 170 -10.38 1.64 -10.82
N ALA A 171 -11.34 0.92 -10.22
CA ALA A 171 -12.03 1.33 -8.99
C ALA A 171 -11.21 1.10 -7.71
N TRP A 172 -10.13 0.34 -7.79
CA TRP A 172 -9.31 -0.05 -6.65
C TRP A 172 -7.82 0.13 -6.93
N PRO A 173 -7.02 0.39 -5.88
CA PRO A 173 -5.58 0.51 -6.03
C PRO A 173 -4.95 -0.85 -6.36
N SER A 174 -4.25 -0.91 -7.50
CA SER A 174 -3.42 -2.04 -7.91
C SER A 174 -2.05 -1.55 -8.40
N PRO A 175 -1.02 -2.42 -8.42
CA PRO A 175 0.30 -2.06 -8.90
C PRO A 175 0.30 -1.58 -10.36
N VAL A 176 1.03 -0.51 -10.61
CA VAL A 176 1.34 0.03 -11.94
C VAL A 176 2.84 0.06 -12.12
N VAL A 177 3.29 -0.04 -13.37
CA VAL A 177 4.72 0.06 -13.69
C VAL A 177 5.08 1.51 -13.95
N VAL A 178 6.16 1.97 -13.32
CA VAL A 178 6.81 3.25 -13.59
C VAL A 178 8.21 3.02 -14.13
N SER A 179 8.65 3.91 -15.03
CA SER A 179 10.00 3.88 -15.60
C SER A 179 10.91 4.82 -14.82
N LEU A 180 11.94 4.26 -14.20
CA LEU A 180 12.95 4.99 -13.45
C LEU A 180 14.32 4.87 -14.13
N LYS A 181 15.21 5.80 -13.80
CA LYS A 181 16.62 5.77 -14.20
C LYS A 181 17.52 5.87 -12.98
N TYR A 182 18.71 5.34 -13.14
CA TYR A 182 19.80 5.40 -12.18
C TYR A 182 20.97 6.19 -12.79
N ASP A 183 21.35 7.28 -12.13
CA ASP A 183 22.38 8.22 -12.60
C ASP A 183 23.74 8.05 -11.87
N GLY A 184 23.98 6.90 -11.22
CA GLY A 184 25.27 6.63 -10.55
C GLY A 184 25.27 6.76 -9.03
N THR A 185 24.24 7.34 -8.42
CA THR A 185 24.12 7.47 -6.96
C THR A 185 23.33 6.29 -6.38
N PRO A 186 23.93 5.40 -5.56
CA PRO A 186 23.32 4.13 -5.14
C PRO A 186 21.93 4.25 -4.50
N ARG A 187 21.64 5.33 -3.78
CA ARG A 187 20.37 5.52 -3.07
C ARG A 187 19.37 6.43 -3.80
N GLU A 188 19.68 6.85 -5.02
CA GLU A 188 18.85 7.79 -5.76
C GLU A 188 18.40 7.18 -7.08
N LEU A 189 17.11 7.28 -7.33
CA LEU A 189 16.50 6.98 -8.62
C LEU A 189 15.79 8.22 -9.11
N LYS A 190 15.73 8.40 -10.42
CA LYS A 190 14.94 9.47 -11.03
C LYS A 190 13.85 8.92 -11.91
N ILE A 191 12.81 9.69 -12.15
CA ILE A 191 11.81 9.34 -13.16
C ILE A 191 12.49 9.46 -14.53
N ASP A 192 12.33 8.43 -15.36
CA ASP A 192 12.90 8.37 -16.71
C ASP A 192 11.88 8.80 -17.75
N VAL A 193 10.68 8.21 -17.67
CA VAL A 193 9.59 8.44 -18.62
C VAL A 193 8.29 8.65 -17.86
N LEU A 194 7.56 9.72 -18.22
CA LEU A 194 6.19 9.96 -17.82
C LEU A 194 5.24 9.37 -18.86
N LEU A 195 4.51 8.33 -18.47
CA LEU A 195 3.46 7.65 -19.22
C LEU A 195 2.10 8.36 -19.12
N TRP A 196 1.77 8.92 -17.95
CA TRP A 196 0.51 9.61 -17.66
C TRP A 196 0.68 11.11 -17.42
N GLY A 197 1.89 11.56 -17.06
CA GLY A 197 2.21 12.96 -16.75
C GLY A 197 1.95 13.34 -15.28
N ASP A 198 1.34 12.46 -14.50
CA ASP A 198 1.04 12.64 -13.07
C ASP A 198 1.83 11.66 -12.16
N GLU A 199 2.84 10.95 -12.69
CA GLU A 199 3.64 9.97 -11.93
C GLU A 199 4.34 10.57 -10.71
N HIS A 200 4.65 11.86 -10.74
CA HIS A 200 5.22 12.56 -9.59
C HIS A 200 4.30 12.51 -8.36
N GLU A 201 2.99 12.31 -8.55
CA GLU A 201 2.03 12.09 -7.47
C GLU A 201 2.05 10.65 -6.94
N PHE A 202 2.50 9.70 -7.76
CA PHE A 202 2.56 8.28 -7.37
C PHE A 202 3.71 8.04 -6.41
N LEU A 203 4.76 8.85 -6.54
CA LEU A 203 6.03 8.68 -5.86
C LEU A 203 6.11 9.71 -4.74
N SER A 204 5.88 9.24 -3.51
CA SER A 204 5.96 10.05 -2.30
C SER A 204 6.68 9.27 -1.18
N GLY A 205 7.10 10.00 -0.14
CA GLY A 205 7.75 9.39 1.02
C GLY A 205 6.84 8.33 1.68
N GLY A 206 7.43 7.18 1.99
CA GLY A 206 6.75 6.01 2.56
C GLY A 206 6.14 5.06 1.53
N MET A 207 6.21 5.36 0.22
CA MET A 207 5.76 4.43 -0.83
C MET A 207 6.72 3.26 -0.98
N VAL A 208 6.17 2.10 -1.32
CA VAL A 208 6.93 0.88 -1.58
C VAL A 208 7.05 0.68 -3.08
N LEU A 209 8.29 0.48 -3.53
CA LEU A 209 8.65 0.12 -4.89
C LEU A 209 9.05 -1.35 -4.94
N LEU A 210 8.62 -2.07 -5.96
CA LEU A 210 9.13 -3.42 -6.27
C LEU A 210 9.88 -3.36 -7.59
N GLU A 211 11.17 -3.69 -7.59
CA GLU A 211 11.94 -3.76 -8.83
C GLU A 211 11.54 -5.00 -9.65
N ASP A 212 11.30 -4.79 -10.94
CA ASP A 212 10.65 -5.77 -11.81
C ASP A 212 11.46 -7.06 -12.00
N ARG A 213 12.79 -6.98 -12.14
CA ARG A 213 13.65 -8.14 -12.50
C ARG A 213 14.11 -8.97 -11.32
N THR A 214 14.33 -8.34 -10.19
CA THR A 214 14.88 -8.94 -8.96
C THR A 214 13.79 -9.22 -7.93
N GLY A 215 12.64 -8.55 -8.05
CA GLY A 215 11.56 -8.62 -7.06
C GLY A 215 11.98 -8.05 -5.70
N ARG A 216 13.00 -7.18 -5.66
CA ARG A 216 13.43 -6.52 -4.42
C ARG A 216 12.52 -5.34 -4.09
N LEU A 217 12.17 -5.23 -2.82
CA LEU A 217 11.36 -4.13 -2.30
C LEU A 217 12.26 -2.98 -1.84
N TYR A 218 11.87 -1.77 -2.20
CA TYR A 218 12.50 -0.53 -1.74
C TYR A 218 11.43 0.39 -1.16
N THR A 219 11.82 1.26 -0.23
CA THR A 219 10.94 2.30 0.30
C THR A 219 11.50 3.65 -0.05
N ILE A 220 10.65 4.54 -0.54
CA ILE A 220 11.01 5.93 -0.79
C ILE A 220 11.04 6.64 0.57
N GLU A 221 12.18 7.17 0.99
CA GLU A 221 12.26 7.97 2.21
C GLU A 221 11.76 9.39 1.97
N GLN A 222 12.22 9.98 0.88
CA GLN A 222 11.93 11.36 0.50
C GLN A 222 11.99 11.50 -1.01
N VAL A 223 11.30 12.52 -1.51
CA VAL A 223 11.40 12.92 -2.91
C VAL A 223 11.90 14.36 -2.93
N ARG A 224 12.95 14.60 -3.70
CA ARG A 224 13.61 15.90 -3.85
C ARG A 224 13.32 16.43 -5.24
N ASP A 225 13.06 17.73 -5.28
CA ASP A 225 13.14 18.53 -6.48
C ASP A 225 14.59 19.03 -6.58
N SER A 226 15.31 18.50 -7.56
CA SER A 226 16.74 18.80 -7.74
C SER A 226 16.96 20.08 -8.55
N ASP A 227 15.99 20.48 -9.37
CA ASP A 227 16.11 21.59 -10.32
C ASP A 227 15.31 22.83 -9.88
N GLY A 228 14.49 22.71 -8.84
CA GLY A 228 13.69 23.79 -8.26
C GLY A 228 12.54 24.25 -9.15
N ASP A 229 12.17 23.43 -10.14
CA ASP A 229 11.12 23.70 -11.13
C ASP A 229 9.73 23.25 -10.65
N GLY A 230 9.64 22.71 -9.43
CA GLY A 230 8.44 22.12 -8.84
C GLY A 230 8.26 20.66 -9.22
N GLN A 231 9.13 20.07 -10.05
CA GLN A 231 9.08 18.67 -10.46
C GLN A 231 9.89 17.81 -9.49
N ARG A 232 9.19 16.84 -8.90
CA ARG A 232 9.76 15.89 -7.96
C ARG A 232 10.49 14.79 -8.70
N GLU A 233 11.74 15.03 -9.06
CA GLU A 233 12.49 14.10 -9.93
C GLU A 233 13.30 13.05 -9.18
N THR A 234 13.85 13.37 -8.00
CA THR A 234 14.84 12.51 -7.34
C THR A 234 14.23 11.77 -6.16
N LEU A 235 14.07 10.47 -6.31
CA LEU A 235 13.60 9.54 -5.30
C LEU A 235 14.79 9.06 -4.46
N VAL A 236 14.77 9.34 -3.16
CA VAL A 236 15.79 8.82 -2.24
C VAL A 236 15.25 7.56 -1.57
N LEU A 237 15.95 6.45 -1.76
CA LEU A 237 15.60 5.14 -1.24
C LEU A 237 16.15 4.93 0.17
N SER A 238 15.44 4.12 0.96
CA SER A 238 15.86 3.69 2.30
C SER A 238 17.13 2.84 2.31
N GLN A 239 17.42 2.20 1.18
CA GLN A 239 18.60 1.37 0.98
C GLN A 239 19.17 1.58 -0.42
N PRO A 240 20.47 1.31 -0.63
CA PRO A 240 21.06 1.34 -1.97
C PRO A 240 20.31 0.41 -2.92
N TRP A 241 20.02 0.90 -4.11
CA TRP A 241 19.53 0.11 -5.22
C TRP A 241 20.58 -0.92 -5.62
N GLN A 242 20.16 -2.18 -5.66
CA GLN A 242 20.97 -3.31 -6.06
C GLN A 242 20.55 -3.72 -7.47
N TRP A 243 21.41 -3.47 -8.45
CA TRP A 243 21.14 -3.76 -9.85
C TRP A 243 21.07 -5.28 -10.11
N PRO A 244 20.44 -5.71 -11.21
CA PRO A 244 20.45 -7.12 -11.62
C PRO A 244 21.89 -7.64 -11.77
N GLY A 245 22.29 -8.61 -10.94
CA GLY A 245 23.66 -9.12 -10.87
C GLY A 245 24.51 -8.62 -9.70
N TYR A 246 23.97 -7.75 -8.84
CA TYR A 246 24.61 -7.29 -7.60
C TYR A 246 25.16 -8.44 -6.75
N GLU A 247 24.39 -9.53 -6.62
CA GLU A 247 24.79 -10.70 -5.81
C GLU A 247 26.04 -11.41 -6.35
N LEU A 248 26.28 -11.33 -7.66
CA LEU A 248 27.43 -11.96 -8.31
C LEU A 248 28.69 -11.11 -8.18
N ASN A 249 28.54 -9.79 -8.12
CA ASN A 249 29.67 -8.87 -7.96
C ASN A 249 29.23 -7.57 -7.26
N PRO A 250 29.24 -7.53 -5.92
CA PRO A 250 28.82 -6.36 -5.16
C PRO A 250 29.73 -5.14 -5.34
N ASP A 251 31.00 -5.37 -5.71
CA ASP A 251 32.04 -4.35 -5.82
C ASP A 251 32.14 -3.72 -7.22
N ALA A 252 31.55 -4.35 -8.24
CA ALA A 252 31.45 -3.75 -9.56
C ALA A 252 30.36 -2.67 -9.53
N PRO A 253 30.65 -1.40 -9.82
CA PRO A 253 29.58 -0.42 -9.90
C PRO A 253 28.57 -0.80 -11.00
N PRO A 254 27.27 -0.51 -10.83
CA PRO A 254 26.34 -0.58 -11.94
C PRO A 254 26.85 0.32 -13.07
N ALA A 255 26.58 -0.03 -14.33
CA ALA A 255 26.93 0.83 -15.47
C ALA A 255 26.55 2.31 -15.19
N ALA A 256 27.42 3.24 -15.60
CA ALA A 256 27.45 4.65 -15.14
C ALA A 256 26.11 5.41 -15.26
N ALA A 257 25.19 4.95 -16.11
CA ALA A 257 23.78 5.26 -16.03
C ALA A 257 22.94 4.08 -16.55
N GLN A 258 21.80 3.79 -15.94
CA GLN A 258 20.82 2.84 -16.46
C GLN A 258 19.47 3.54 -16.62
N THR A 259 18.89 3.45 -17.80
CA THR A 259 17.56 3.99 -18.13
C THR A 259 16.55 2.86 -18.28
N ASN A 260 15.26 3.20 -18.34
CA ASN A 260 14.16 2.27 -18.50
C ASN A 260 14.13 1.14 -17.46
N LEU A 261 14.47 1.47 -16.21
CA LEU A 261 14.36 0.55 -15.08
C LEU A 261 12.89 0.45 -14.68
N ARG A 262 12.33 -0.76 -14.75
CA ARG A 262 10.93 -1.00 -14.44
C ARG A 262 10.75 -1.22 -12.94
N PHE A 263 9.90 -0.40 -12.33
CA PHE A 263 9.49 -0.57 -10.94
C PHE A 263 7.98 -0.61 -10.85
N TRP A 264 7.46 -1.45 -9.98
CA TRP A 264 6.05 -1.50 -9.64
C TRP A 264 5.78 -0.67 -8.40
N VAL A 265 4.71 0.12 -8.45
CA VAL A 265 4.21 0.93 -7.34
C VAL A 265 2.70 0.87 -7.32
N VAL A 266 2.08 0.92 -6.15
CA VAL A 266 0.63 1.13 -6.07
C VAL A 266 0.39 2.64 -5.93
N PRO A 267 -0.14 3.31 -6.97
CA PRO A 267 -0.31 4.75 -6.94
C PRO A 267 -1.46 5.11 -5.99
N PRO A 268 -1.46 6.33 -5.42
CA PRO A 268 -2.63 6.81 -4.74
C PRO A 268 -3.77 7.05 -5.74
N GLY A 269 -4.95 7.30 -5.21
CA GLY A 269 -6.10 7.66 -6.04
C GLY A 269 -5.89 8.98 -6.74
N ILE A 270 -6.43 9.13 -7.95
CA ILE A 270 -6.37 10.39 -8.69
C ILE A 270 -6.97 11.51 -7.84
N GLY A 271 -6.22 12.60 -7.65
CA GLY A 271 -6.61 13.72 -6.79
C GLY A 271 -6.48 13.46 -5.29
N SER A 272 -5.83 12.37 -4.88
CA SER A 272 -5.54 12.04 -3.49
C SER A 272 -4.05 11.80 -3.29
N SER A 273 -3.48 12.32 -2.21
CA SER A 273 -2.10 12.04 -1.80
C SER A 273 -1.98 10.88 -0.79
N ARG A 274 -3.10 10.30 -0.37
CA ARG A 274 -3.12 9.24 0.63
C ARG A 274 -2.61 7.92 0.03
N ASN A 275 -1.51 7.40 0.56
CA ASN A 275 -1.00 6.08 0.23
C ASN A 275 -2.08 5.00 0.52
N PRO A 276 -2.51 4.21 -0.47
CA PRO A 276 -3.54 3.20 -0.29
C PRO A 276 -2.99 1.87 0.24
N VAL A 277 -1.68 1.65 0.20
CA VAL A 277 -1.04 0.41 0.65
C VAL A 277 -1.02 0.36 2.17
N ILE A 278 -1.56 -0.73 2.73
CA ILE A 278 -1.54 -0.98 4.18
C ILE A 278 -0.50 -2.04 4.57
N ALA A 279 -0.21 -2.98 3.67
CA ALA A 279 0.79 -4.01 3.86
C ALA A 279 1.35 -4.49 2.53
N VAL A 280 2.64 -4.84 2.54
CA VAL A 280 3.30 -5.58 1.47
C VAL A 280 3.95 -6.80 2.09
N ARG A 281 3.66 -7.98 1.54
CA ARG A 281 4.21 -9.26 2.01
C ARG A 281 4.78 -10.01 0.82
N GLN A 282 5.91 -10.66 1.04
CA GLN A 282 6.57 -11.45 0.02
C GLN A 282 6.79 -12.87 0.52
N LYS A 283 6.54 -13.85 -0.34
CA LYS A 283 6.72 -15.27 -0.04
C LYS A 283 7.18 -16.01 -1.28
N VAL A 284 8.11 -16.95 -1.09
CA VAL A 284 8.48 -17.91 -2.13
C VAL A 284 7.59 -19.14 -1.96
N MET A 285 6.95 -19.56 -3.04
CA MET A 285 6.12 -20.76 -3.08
C MET A 285 6.63 -21.73 -4.12
N ARG A 286 6.41 -23.02 -3.85
CA ARG A 286 6.64 -24.07 -4.84
C ARG A 286 5.39 -24.25 -5.70
N ILE A 287 5.58 -24.46 -6.98
CA ILE A 287 4.56 -24.89 -7.93
C ILE A 287 4.76 -26.38 -8.18
N ASP A 288 3.68 -27.14 -8.07
CA ASP A 288 3.64 -28.57 -8.34
C ASP A 288 3.10 -28.84 -9.76
#